data_AF-A0A7K2N0A9-F1
#
_entry.id   AF-A0A7K2N0A9-F1
#
_cell.length_a   1.000
_cell.length_b   1.000
_cell.length_c   1.000
_cell.angle_alpha   90.00
_cell.angle_beta   90.00
_cell.angle_gamma   90.00
#
_symmetry.space_group_name_H-M   'P 1'
#
loop_
_entity.id
_entity.type
_entity.pdbx_description
1 polymer ?
#
loop_
_entity_poly.entity_id
_entity_poly.type
_entity_poly.pdbx_seq_one_letter_code
_entity_poly.pdbx_strand_id
1 'polypeptide(L)'
;MSKRTRARAALTTLAALTALTTAACSSTNTHGTDEAPSAPRTRPTTSHHATPEPPPPSAADGTDANACTDGDCEITVTKPVTLHFPAPDGSGRATLSVTEVGPNKIEYEVKSGDNSSRGAATGPGRGCRTYLRAHGSGNSCGTLDNTRPSPRAHTVVIQATTSTHGTPLLHIVSP
;
A
#
# COMPACT_ATOMS: atom_id res chain seq x y z
N MET A 1 -49.20 -17.13 -4.03
CA MET A 1 -49.75 -16.00 -3.22
C MET A 1 -48.57 -15.13 -2.78
N SER A 2 -48.18 -14.10 -3.52
CA SER A 2 -48.74 -12.73 -3.62
C SER A 2 -48.48 -11.83 -2.42
N LYS A 3 -47.58 -10.84 -2.61
CA LYS A 3 -47.69 -9.39 -2.33
C LYS A 3 -46.31 -8.75 -2.60
N ARG A 4 -45.99 -8.27 -3.81
CA ARG A 4 -46.28 -6.96 -4.44
C ARG A 4 -46.08 -5.72 -3.55
N THR A 5 -44.95 -5.04 -3.81
CA THR A 5 -44.79 -3.61 -4.19
C THR A 5 -45.10 -2.52 -3.16
N ARG A 6 -44.12 -1.61 -2.95
CA ARG A 6 -44.28 -0.15 -3.10
C ARG A 6 -42.93 0.57 -3.22
N ALA A 7 -42.75 1.24 -4.36
CA ALA A 7 -41.74 2.25 -4.62
C ALA A 7 -42.15 3.61 -4.02
N ARG A 8 -41.19 4.47 -3.68
CA ARG A 8 -41.34 5.93 -3.71
C ARG A 8 -40.01 6.59 -4.11
N ALA A 9 -40.08 7.30 -5.23
CA ALA A 9 -39.07 8.21 -5.75
C ALA A 9 -39.10 9.55 -4.98
N ALA A 10 -37.98 10.27 -4.98
CA ALA A 10 -37.98 11.74 -4.96
C ALA A 10 -36.66 12.25 -5.56
N LEU A 11 -36.78 12.85 -6.74
CA LEU A 11 -35.74 13.64 -7.44
C LEU A 11 -35.63 15.03 -6.81
N THR A 12 -34.41 15.58 -6.74
CA THR A 12 -34.13 17.04 -6.66
C THR A 12 -32.80 17.30 -7.39
N THR A 13 -32.81 17.62 -8.70
CA THR A 13 -32.62 18.98 -9.30
C THR A 13 -31.49 19.78 -8.66
N LEU A 14 -30.26 19.76 -9.21
CA LEU A 14 -29.70 20.63 -10.25
C LEU A 14 -29.50 22.10 -9.84
N ALA A 15 -28.25 22.48 -9.58
CA ALA A 15 -27.76 23.86 -9.69
C ALA A 15 -26.33 23.82 -10.28
N ALA A 16 -26.26 24.12 -11.58
CA ALA A 16 -25.03 24.53 -12.27
C ALA A 16 -24.87 26.05 -12.10
N LEU A 17 -23.62 26.53 -12.06
CA LEU A 17 -23.09 27.90 -12.27
C LEU A 17 -21.76 27.95 -11.47
N THR A 18 -20.58 28.38 -11.93
CA THR A 18 -20.20 29.44 -12.87
C THR A 18 -18.82 29.16 -13.47
N ALA A 19 -18.58 29.78 -14.63
CA ALA A 19 -17.42 29.63 -15.49
C ALA A 19 -16.32 30.71 -15.26
N LEU A 20 -15.22 30.53 -15.99
CA LEU A 20 -14.13 31.48 -16.33
C LEU A 20 -13.10 31.87 -15.26
N THR A 21 -11.83 31.51 -15.51
CA THR A 21 -10.77 32.50 -15.79
C THR A 21 -9.62 31.84 -16.56
N THR A 22 -9.44 32.26 -17.81
CA THR A 22 -8.22 32.05 -18.60
C THR A 22 -7.24 33.16 -18.29
N ALA A 23 -6.12 32.86 -17.63
CA ALA A 23 -4.99 33.77 -17.57
C ALA A 23 -4.06 33.48 -18.76
N ALA A 24 -4.20 34.29 -19.81
CA ALA A 24 -3.22 34.46 -20.85
C ALA A 24 -2.42 35.73 -20.55
N CYS A 25 -1.09 35.63 -20.49
CA CYS A 25 -0.13 36.71 -20.71
C CYS A 25 1.18 36.01 -21.08
N SER A 26 1.49 35.89 -22.38
CA SER A 26 2.11 36.90 -23.24
C SER A 26 3.62 36.96 -23.06
N SER A 27 4.31 36.29 -23.97
CA SER A 27 5.73 36.40 -24.24
C SER A 27 6.11 37.85 -24.51
N THR A 28 7.15 38.35 -23.84
CA THR A 28 7.87 39.55 -24.23
C THR A 28 9.33 39.18 -24.45
N ASN A 29 9.70 39.01 -25.72
CA ASN A 29 11.09 39.13 -26.15
C ASN A 29 11.39 40.63 -26.20
N THR A 30 12.39 41.08 -25.45
CA THR A 30 13.04 42.37 -25.75
C THR A 30 14.54 42.21 -25.56
N HIS A 31 15.21 42.45 -26.67
CA HIS A 31 16.64 42.46 -26.91
C HIS A 31 17.28 43.69 -26.25
N GLY A 32 18.51 43.53 -25.74
CA GLY A 32 19.35 44.64 -25.27
C GLY A 32 20.65 44.10 -24.68
N THR A 33 21.62 43.76 -25.53
CA THR A 33 22.90 44.46 -25.78
C THR A 33 24.01 44.20 -24.76
N ASP A 34 24.99 43.43 -25.25
CA ASP A 34 26.45 43.51 -25.06
C ASP A 34 27.05 43.95 -23.72
N GLU A 35 27.70 42.98 -23.05
CA GLU A 35 28.95 43.23 -22.33
C GLU A 35 29.90 42.01 -22.47
N ALA A 36 31.20 42.32 -22.56
CA ALA A 36 32.32 41.57 -23.13
C ALA A 36 32.71 40.21 -22.47
N PRO A 37 33.55 39.37 -23.10
CA PRO A 37 33.69 37.95 -22.79
C PRO A 37 34.56 37.69 -21.55
N SER A 38 34.00 37.01 -20.55
CA SER A 38 34.76 36.47 -19.41
C SER A 38 35.29 35.07 -19.72
N ALA A 39 36.60 34.90 -19.52
CA ALA A 39 37.39 33.70 -19.76
C ALA A 39 36.78 32.38 -19.19
N PRO A 40 37.06 31.22 -19.81
CA PRO A 40 36.60 29.93 -19.31
C PRO A 40 37.30 29.62 -17.98
N ARG A 41 36.57 29.71 -16.87
CA ARG A 41 37.02 29.11 -15.60
C ARG A 41 36.76 27.62 -15.70
N THR A 42 37.83 26.85 -15.88
CA THR A 42 37.84 25.40 -15.73
C THR A 42 37.49 25.07 -14.28
N ARG A 43 36.19 24.87 -14.00
CA ARG A 43 35.75 24.31 -12.72
C ARG A 43 36.23 22.86 -12.69
N PRO A 44 36.92 22.40 -11.63
CA PRO A 44 37.18 20.98 -11.48
C PRO A 44 35.82 20.29 -11.41
N THR A 45 35.47 19.51 -12.43
CA THR A 45 34.40 18.52 -12.30
C THR A 45 34.92 17.48 -11.35
N THR A 46 34.63 17.67 -10.06
CA THR A 46 34.65 16.58 -9.10
C THR A 46 33.62 15.57 -9.61
N SER A 47 34.11 14.55 -10.30
CA SER A 47 33.33 13.37 -10.62
C SER A 47 32.86 12.80 -9.29
N HIS A 48 31.65 13.17 -8.89
CA HIS A 48 30.93 12.47 -7.83
C HIS A 48 30.67 11.09 -8.38
N HIS A 49 31.58 10.17 -8.06
CA HIS A 49 31.35 8.75 -8.21
C HIS A 49 30.12 8.46 -7.34
N ALA A 50 28.97 8.26 -7.98
CA ALA A 50 27.76 7.89 -7.27
C ALA A 50 28.07 6.59 -6.54
N THR A 51 28.18 6.66 -5.23
CA THR A 51 28.23 5.47 -4.38
C THR A 51 27.00 4.63 -4.74
N PRO A 52 27.14 3.35 -5.09
CA PRO A 52 25.99 2.50 -5.36
C PRO A 52 25.05 2.55 -4.17
N GLU A 53 23.79 2.87 -4.43
CA GLU A 53 22.74 2.81 -3.42
C GLU A 53 22.69 1.38 -2.86
N PRO A 54 22.57 1.20 -1.53
CA PRO A 54 22.39 -0.12 -0.95
C PRO A 54 21.22 -0.83 -1.64
N PRO A 55 21.33 -2.14 -1.94
CA PRO A 55 20.19 -2.87 -2.47
C PRO A 55 19.01 -2.74 -1.49
N PRO A 56 17.77 -2.62 -2.00
CA PRO A 56 16.60 -2.57 -1.12
C PRO A 56 16.59 -3.81 -0.23
N PRO A 57 16.06 -3.71 1.00
CA PRO A 57 15.93 -4.88 1.87
C PRO A 57 15.18 -5.98 1.11
N SER A 58 15.71 -7.20 1.12
CA SER A 58 15.05 -8.32 0.47
C SER A 58 13.88 -8.75 1.33
N ALA A 59 12.66 -8.49 0.88
CA ALA A 59 11.48 -9.16 1.41
C ALA A 59 11.71 -10.68 1.43
N ALA A 60 11.27 -11.35 2.49
CA ALA A 60 11.35 -12.80 2.56
C ALA A 60 10.54 -13.45 1.44
N ASP A 61 10.97 -14.63 1.02
CA ASP A 61 10.24 -15.42 0.03
C ASP A 61 8.91 -15.88 0.62
N GLY A 62 7.80 -15.43 0.05
CA GLY A 62 6.46 -15.80 0.47
C GLY A 62 6.06 -17.24 0.18
N THR A 63 7.01 -18.11 -0.19
CA THR A 63 6.83 -19.55 -0.18
C THR A 63 7.38 -20.22 1.08
N ASP A 64 8.15 -19.52 1.92
CA ASP A 64 8.62 -20.01 3.21
C ASP A 64 7.58 -19.77 4.31
N ALA A 65 6.95 -20.85 4.78
CA ALA A 65 5.94 -20.82 5.85
C ALA A 65 6.50 -20.29 7.19
N ASN A 66 7.82 -20.31 7.38
CA ASN A 66 8.49 -19.86 8.59
C ASN A 66 9.04 -18.43 8.48
N ALA A 67 8.82 -17.75 7.35
CA ALA A 67 9.33 -16.40 7.08
C ALA A 67 8.87 -15.33 8.09
N CYS A 68 7.85 -15.61 8.90
CA CYS A 68 7.28 -14.65 9.86
C CYS A 68 7.13 -15.20 11.29
N THR A 69 8.09 -16.02 11.72
CA THR A 69 8.00 -16.67 13.03
C THR A 69 8.08 -15.71 14.22
N ASP A 70 8.73 -14.57 14.07
CA ASP A 70 8.78 -13.47 15.06
C ASP A 70 7.61 -12.49 14.96
N GLY A 71 6.86 -12.54 13.86
CA GLY A 71 5.74 -11.63 13.60
C GLY A 71 6.17 -10.21 13.23
N ASP A 72 7.42 -10.03 12.79
CA ASP A 72 7.93 -8.74 12.31
C ASP A 72 8.64 -8.90 10.95
N CYS A 73 7.84 -9.04 9.89
CA CYS A 73 8.33 -9.48 8.59
C CYS A 73 7.73 -8.68 7.43
N GLU A 74 8.49 -8.63 6.33
CA GLU A 74 8.02 -8.23 5.00
C GLU A 74 8.21 -9.40 4.04
N ILE A 75 7.17 -9.73 3.28
CA ILE A 75 7.11 -10.95 2.47
C ILE A 75 6.61 -10.60 1.07
N THR A 76 7.33 -11.08 0.06
CA THR A 76 6.87 -11.04 -1.34
C THR A 76 6.12 -12.33 -1.66
N VAL A 77 4.81 -12.24 -1.88
CA VAL A 77 3.93 -13.41 -1.96
C VAL A 77 3.67 -13.80 -3.41
N THR A 78 4.32 -14.85 -3.90
CA THR A 78 4.22 -15.28 -5.31
C THR A 78 3.17 -16.38 -5.54
N LYS A 79 2.77 -17.10 -4.48
CA LYS A 79 1.81 -18.22 -4.52
C LYS A 79 1.01 -18.26 -3.22
N PRO A 80 -0.14 -18.97 -3.19
CA PRO A 80 -0.84 -19.24 -1.95
C PRO A 80 0.09 -19.85 -0.89
N VAL A 81 0.03 -19.33 0.33
CA VAL A 81 0.91 -19.72 1.45
C VAL A 81 0.15 -19.57 2.76
N THR A 82 0.56 -20.34 3.77
CA THR A 82 0.10 -20.15 5.14
C THR A 82 1.29 -19.80 6.02
N LEU A 83 1.16 -18.70 6.74
CA LEU A 83 2.17 -18.12 7.62
C LEU A 83 1.67 -18.15 9.06
N HIS A 84 2.57 -18.41 10.00
CA HIS A 84 2.26 -18.40 11.43
C HIS A 84 3.09 -17.34 12.15
N PHE A 85 2.43 -16.48 12.93
CA PHE A 85 3.04 -15.38 13.70
C PHE A 85 2.48 -15.37 15.13
N PRO A 86 3.13 -14.70 16.11
CA PRO A 86 2.60 -14.61 17.47
C PRO A 86 1.20 -13.99 17.52
N ALA A 87 0.32 -14.54 18.36
CA ALA A 87 -0.99 -13.95 18.63
C ALA A 87 -0.84 -12.63 19.44
N PRO A 88 -1.71 -11.62 19.25
CA PRO A 88 -1.57 -10.31 19.91
C PRO A 88 -1.57 -10.33 21.44
N ASP A 89 -2.13 -11.37 22.06
CA ASP A 89 -2.23 -11.57 23.51
C ASP A 89 -1.17 -12.55 24.06
N GLY A 90 -0.28 -13.06 23.21
CA GLY A 90 0.72 -14.06 23.59
C GLY A 90 0.14 -15.45 23.91
N SER A 91 -1.14 -15.69 23.65
CA SER A 91 -1.81 -16.97 23.96
C SER A 91 -1.37 -18.14 23.05
N GLY A 92 -0.62 -17.85 22.00
CA GLY A 92 -0.16 -18.84 21.03
C GLY A 92 0.22 -18.19 19.71
N ARG A 93 -0.20 -18.83 18.61
CA ARG A 93 0.08 -18.36 17.24
C ARG A 93 -1.21 -18.03 16.51
N ALA A 94 -1.15 -16.96 15.74
CA ALA A 94 -2.13 -16.62 14.73
C ALA A 94 -1.67 -17.18 13.36
N THR A 95 -2.63 -17.33 12.46
CA THR A 95 -2.43 -17.89 11.12
C THR A 95 -2.91 -16.88 10.10
N LEU A 96 -2.08 -16.61 9.09
CA LEU A 96 -2.50 -15.91 7.87
C LEU A 96 -2.37 -16.87 6.70
N SER A 97 -3.49 -17.12 6.03
CA SER A 97 -3.56 -17.94 4.82
C SER A 97 -3.82 -17.03 3.64
N VAL A 98 -2.82 -16.88 2.77
CA VAL A 98 -3.00 -16.28 1.46
C VAL A 98 -3.61 -17.35 0.56
N THR A 99 -4.85 -17.12 0.15
CA THR A 99 -5.64 -18.09 -0.61
C THR A 99 -5.53 -17.87 -2.11
N GLU A 100 -5.32 -16.62 -2.53
CA GLU A 100 -5.15 -16.29 -3.95
C GLU A 100 -4.08 -15.22 -4.13
N VAL A 101 -3.29 -15.40 -5.19
CA VAL A 101 -2.24 -14.49 -5.64
C VAL A 101 -2.34 -14.38 -7.14
N GLY A 102 -2.31 -13.16 -7.66
CA GLY A 102 -2.26 -12.91 -9.08
C GLY A 102 -1.64 -11.54 -9.40
N PRO A 103 -1.56 -11.18 -10.69
CA PRO A 103 -1.11 -9.86 -11.09
C PRO A 103 -1.99 -8.79 -10.43
N ASN A 104 -1.37 -7.98 -9.57
CA ASN A 104 -2.05 -6.95 -8.78
C ASN A 104 -3.28 -7.50 -8.02
N LYS A 105 -3.23 -8.74 -7.55
CA LYS A 105 -4.32 -9.40 -6.81
C LYS A 105 -3.77 -10.17 -5.61
N ILE A 106 -4.42 -10.02 -4.46
CA ILE A 106 -4.19 -10.85 -3.28
C ILE A 106 -5.50 -11.08 -2.52
N GLU A 107 -5.73 -12.30 -2.05
CA GLU A 107 -6.81 -12.66 -1.13
C GLU A 107 -6.23 -13.45 0.04
N TYR A 108 -6.69 -13.15 1.25
CA TYR A 108 -6.21 -13.80 2.46
C TYR A 108 -7.25 -13.86 3.57
N GLU A 109 -7.04 -14.81 4.47
CA GLU A 109 -7.75 -14.95 5.74
C GLU A 109 -6.75 -14.95 6.90
N VAL A 110 -7.12 -14.32 8.00
CA VAL A 110 -6.37 -14.29 9.26
C VAL A 110 -7.22 -14.95 10.33
N LYS A 111 -6.62 -15.83 11.14
CA LYS A 111 -7.26 -16.49 12.28
C LYS A 111 -6.39 -16.40 13.53
N SER A 112 -7.03 -16.19 14.68
CA SER A 112 -6.38 -16.17 16.00
C SER A 112 -7.40 -16.57 17.06
N GLY A 113 -7.26 -17.76 17.65
CA GLY A 113 -8.31 -18.35 18.49
C GLY A 113 -9.65 -18.40 17.73
N ASP A 114 -10.71 -17.90 18.34
CA ASP A 114 -12.06 -17.83 17.74
C ASP A 114 -12.27 -16.62 16.81
N ASN A 115 -11.27 -15.74 16.67
CA ASN A 115 -11.36 -14.54 15.86
C ASN A 115 -10.85 -14.79 14.43
N SER A 116 -11.54 -14.21 13.44
CA SER A 116 -11.14 -14.27 12.04
C SER A 116 -11.36 -12.95 11.30
N SER A 117 -10.57 -12.73 10.25
CA SER A 117 -10.68 -11.58 9.36
C SER A 117 -10.31 -11.98 7.94
N ARG A 118 -10.90 -11.35 6.92
CA ARG A 118 -10.55 -11.59 5.52
C ARG A 118 -10.28 -10.28 4.81
N GLY A 119 -9.32 -10.30 3.89
CA GLY A 119 -9.00 -9.18 3.02
C GLY A 119 -8.80 -9.63 1.58
N ALA A 120 -9.20 -8.77 0.65
CA ALA A 120 -9.00 -8.97 -0.77
C ALA A 120 -8.69 -7.61 -1.42
N ALA A 121 -7.67 -7.58 -2.26
CA ALA A 121 -7.30 -6.39 -3.02
C ALA A 121 -7.03 -6.77 -4.48
N THR A 122 -7.61 -6.01 -5.40
CA THR A 122 -7.47 -6.21 -6.85
C THR A 122 -7.24 -4.87 -7.54
N GLY A 123 -6.27 -4.85 -8.45
CA GLY A 123 -5.85 -3.65 -9.18
C GLY A 123 -4.58 -3.03 -8.58
N PRO A 124 -3.86 -2.19 -9.34
CA PRO A 124 -2.58 -1.64 -8.93
C PRO A 124 -2.73 -0.62 -7.79
N GLY A 125 -1.82 -0.67 -6.80
CA GLY A 125 -1.82 0.27 -5.66
C GLY A 125 -3.07 0.13 -4.80
N ARG A 126 -3.52 -1.12 -4.60
CA ARG A 126 -4.62 -1.46 -3.71
C ARG A 126 -4.10 -2.30 -2.56
N GLY A 127 -4.86 -2.37 -1.49
CA GLY A 127 -4.48 -3.20 -0.37
C GLY A 127 -5.51 -3.23 0.72
N CYS A 128 -5.22 -4.03 1.72
CA CYS A 128 -5.99 -4.13 2.95
C CYS A 128 -5.06 -3.94 4.14
N ARG A 129 -5.55 -3.24 5.16
CA ARG A 129 -4.91 -3.17 6.47
C ARG A 129 -5.82 -3.83 7.49
N THR A 130 -5.34 -4.91 8.09
CA THR A 130 -6.02 -5.66 9.14
C THR A 130 -5.34 -5.38 10.47
N TYR A 131 -6.13 -5.08 11.49
CA TYR A 131 -5.69 -4.95 12.87
C TYR A 131 -6.23 -6.15 13.64
N LEU A 132 -5.34 -7.03 14.06
CA LEU A 132 -5.67 -8.20 14.86
C LEU A 132 -5.42 -7.89 16.33
N ARG A 133 -6.41 -8.17 17.19
CA ARG A 133 -6.38 -7.97 18.64
C ARG A 133 -6.85 -9.25 19.33
N ALA A 134 -6.61 -9.36 20.63
CA ALA A 134 -6.97 -10.53 21.45
C ALA A 134 -8.40 -11.04 21.23
N HIS A 135 -9.37 -10.11 21.14
CA HIS A 135 -10.81 -10.44 21.11
C HIS A 135 -11.53 -9.86 19.89
N GLY A 136 -10.81 -9.55 18.82
CA GLY A 136 -11.45 -9.01 17.63
C GLY A 136 -10.47 -8.60 16.54
N SER A 137 -11.00 -8.37 15.35
CA SER A 137 -10.25 -7.85 14.23
C SER A 137 -11.01 -6.70 13.56
N GLY A 138 -10.26 -5.77 12.98
CA GLY A 138 -10.80 -4.76 12.07
C GLY A 138 -10.04 -4.83 10.76
N ASN A 139 -10.74 -4.76 9.62
CA ASN A 139 -10.13 -4.77 8.31
C ASN A 139 -10.68 -3.63 7.44
N SER A 140 -9.79 -2.96 6.71
CA SER A 140 -10.15 -1.91 5.76
C SER A 140 -9.36 -2.10 4.47
N CYS A 141 -10.04 -2.11 3.32
CA CYS A 141 -9.43 -2.28 2.01
C CYS A 141 -9.71 -1.06 1.12
N GLY A 142 -8.75 -0.71 0.26
CA GLY A 142 -8.85 0.43 -0.64
C GLY A 142 -7.52 0.75 -1.29
N THR A 143 -7.32 2.02 -1.65
CA THR A 143 -5.99 2.52 -2.03
C THR A 143 -5.09 2.46 -0.80
N LEU A 144 -3.95 1.79 -0.95
CA LEU A 144 -2.98 1.61 0.12
C LEU A 144 -1.59 1.51 -0.51
N ASP A 145 -0.66 2.33 -0.02
CA ASP A 145 0.75 2.22 -0.37
C ASP A 145 1.43 1.07 0.40
N ASN A 146 2.62 0.71 -0.03
CA ASN A 146 3.42 -0.37 0.56
C ASN A 146 4.29 0.11 1.74
N THR A 147 4.03 1.28 2.33
CA THR A 147 4.81 1.73 3.49
C THR A 147 4.53 0.81 4.67
N ARG A 148 5.59 0.23 5.22
CA ARG A 148 5.50 -0.66 6.38
C ARG A 148 4.76 0.04 7.53
N PRO A 149 3.71 -0.58 8.12
CA PRO A 149 3.04 -0.03 9.29
C PRO A 149 3.97 0.03 10.50
N SER A 150 3.76 1.02 11.38
CA SER A 150 4.44 1.05 12.68
C SER A 150 3.84 0.03 13.65
N PRO A 151 4.65 -0.57 14.54
CA PRO A 151 4.18 -1.40 15.65
C PRO A 151 3.13 -0.69 16.51
N ARG A 152 2.20 -1.47 17.07
CA ARG A 152 1.13 -0.95 17.95
C ARG A 152 0.94 -1.89 19.14
N ALA A 153 0.87 -1.30 20.34
CA ALA A 153 0.64 -2.07 21.56
C ALA A 153 -0.60 -2.99 21.44
N HIS A 154 -0.44 -4.24 21.85
CA HIS A 154 -1.49 -5.27 21.90
C HIS A 154 -2.23 -5.51 20.57
N THR A 155 -1.57 -5.21 19.44
CA THR A 155 -2.14 -5.33 18.11
C THR A 155 -1.10 -5.88 17.15
N VAL A 156 -1.46 -6.91 16.39
CA VAL A 156 -0.70 -7.27 15.19
C VAL A 156 -1.30 -6.52 14.00
N VAL A 157 -0.49 -5.76 13.29
CA VAL A 157 -0.89 -5.03 12.08
C VAL A 157 -0.46 -5.83 10.87
N ILE A 158 -1.42 -6.17 10.03
CA ILE A 158 -1.20 -6.90 8.79
C ILE A 158 -1.54 -5.96 7.65
N GLN A 159 -0.60 -5.76 6.73
CA GLN A 159 -0.80 -4.99 5.51
C GLN A 159 -0.53 -5.87 4.31
N ALA A 160 -1.54 -6.07 3.48
CA ALA A 160 -1.41 -6.76 2.21
C ALA A 160 -1.63 -5.75 1.08
N THR A 161 -0.65 -5.57 0.20
CA THR A 161 -0.68 -4.58 -0.88
C THR A 161 -0.36 -5.19 -2.22
N THR A 162 -1.04 -4.72 -3.25
CA THR A 162 -0.76 -5.01 -4.65
C THR A 162 0.11 -3.88 -5.20
N SER A 163 1.22 -4.23 -5.86
CA SER A 163 2.08 -3.20 -6.45
C SER A 163 1.58 -2.78 -7.84
N THR A 164 2.15 -1.72 -8.41
CA THR A 164 1.91 -1.33 -9.81
C THR A 164 2.69 -2.19 -10.81
N HIS A 165 3.73 -2.88 -10.35
CA HIS A 165 4.74 -3.51 -11.21
C HIS A 165 5.01 -4.98 -10.87
N GLY A 166 4.17 -5.64 -10.06
CA GLY A 166 4.43 -7.03 -9.71
C GLY A 166 3.69 -7.59 -8.51
N THR A 167 4.36 -8.59 -7.93
CA THR A 167 3.91 -9.48 -6.86
C THR A 167 3.35 -8.73 -5.65
N PRO A 168 2.28 -9.21 -5.02
CA PRO A 168 1.79 -8.67 -3.76
C PRO A 168 2.87 -8.70 -2.66
N LEU A 169 2.86 -7.65 -1.83
CA LEU A 169 3.67 -7.53 -0.62
C LEU A 169 2.79 -7.69 0.61
N LEU A 170 3.32 -8.39 1.61
CA LEU A 170 2.69 -8.58 2.90
C LEU A 170 3.63 -8.10 4.00
N HIS A 171 3.16 -7.19 4.85
CA HIS A 171 3.81 -6.87 6.11
C HIS A 171 2.98 -7.43 7.26
N ILE A 172 3.66 -8.06 8.21
CA ILE A 172 3.09 -8.45 9.51
C ILE A 172 3.99 -7.80 10.56
N VAL A 173 3.39 -6.99 11.41
CA VAL A 173 4.10 -6.20 12.43
C VAL A 173 3.43 -6.42 13.77
N SER A 174 4.16 -7.04 14.68
CA SER A 174 3.74 -7.31 16.06
C SER A 174 4.09 -6.13 16.99
N PRO A 175 3.53 -6.07 18.22
CA PRO A 175 3.79 -4.99 19.18
C PRO A 175 5.26 -4.79 19.55
#